data_AF-A0A5C8T1C7-F1
#
_entry.id   AF-A0A5C8T1C7-F1
#
_cell.length_a   1.000
_cell.length_b   1.000
_cell.length_c   1.000
_cell.angle_alpha   90.00
_cell.angle_beta   90.00
_cell.angle_gamma   90.00
#
_symmetry.space_group_name_H-M   'P 1'
#
loop_
_entity.id
_entity.type
_entity.pdbx_description
1 polymer ?
#
loop_
_entity_poly.entity_id
_entity_poly.type
_entity_poly.pdbx_seq_one_letter_code
_entity_poly.pdbx_strand_id
1 'polypeptide(L)' 'CADLRADARRHLAAYDAERATIAPTARAAFLPLALVEGYLAAMEHPGYDPLNTPIETARWRRLWRLWRGSRAAG' A
#
# COMPACT_ATOMS: atom_id res chain seq x y z
N CYS A 1 10.26 -13.72 -6.88
CA CYS A 1 8.90 -13.61 -6.30
C CYS A 1 8.03 -12.59 -7.05
N ALA A 2 7.85 -12.72 -8.36
CA ALA A 2 6.87 -11.90 -9.07
C ALA A 2 5.43 -12.22 -8.59
N ASP A 3 5.19 -13.48 -8.25
CA ASP A 3 3.89 -14.00 -7.78
C ASP A 3 3.40 -13.29 -6.50
N LEU A 4 4.28 -13.06 -5.51
CA LEU A 4 3.90 -12.35 -4.28
C LEU A 4 3.48 -10.90 -4.52
N ARG A 5 4.12 -10.22 -5.49
CA ARG A 5 3.76 -8.84 -5.86
C ARG A 5 2.43 -8.82 -6.61
N ALA A 6 2.20 -9.79 -7.49
CA ALA A 6 0.93 -9.96 -8.18
C ALA A 6 -0.21 -10.25 -7.18
N ASP A 7 0.03 -11.10 -6.19
CA ASP A 7 -0.94 -11.38 -5.11
C ASP A 7 -1.25 -10.13 -4.28
N ALA A 8 -0.23 -9.37 -3.88
CA ALA A 8 -0.43 -8.12 -3.16
C ALA A 8 -1.22 -7.09 -3.99
N ARG A 9 -0.95 -6.97 -5.30
CA ARG A 9 -1.73 -6.14 -6.23
C ARG A 9 -3.18 -6.59 -6.32
N ARG A 10 -3.44 -7.90 -6.41
CA ARG A 10 -4.79 -8.47 -6.43
C ARG A 10 -5.56 -8.11 -5.16
N HIS A 11 -4.94 -8.24 -3.98
CA HIS A 11 -5.58 -7.86 -2.73
C HIS A 11 -5.83 -6.36 -2.60
N LEU A 12 -4.90 -5.52 -3.07
CA LEU A 12 -5.10 -4.08 -3.09
C LEU A 12 -6.27 -3.69 -4.00
N ALA A 13 -6.37 -4.30 -5.19
CA ALA A 13 -7.48 -4.08 -6.11
C ALA A 13 -8.83 -4.53 -5.52
N ALA A 14 -8.85 -5.67 -4.81
CA ALA A 14 -10.04 -6.15 -4.12
C ALA A 14 -10.46 -5.18 -3.00
N TYR A 15 -9.52 -4.66 -2.23
CA TYR A 15 -9.80 -3.61 -1.25
C TYR A 15 -10.38 -2.36 -1.91
N ASP A 16 -9.78 -1.87 -3.00
CA ASP A 16 -10.25 -0.67 -3.67
C ASP A 16 -11.67 -0.80 -4.24
N ALA A 17 -12.03 -1.99 -4.73
CA ALA A 17 -13.38 -2.31 -5.21
C ALA A 17 -14.41 -2.31 -4.07
N GLU A 18 -14.04 -2.83 -2.91
CA GLU A 18 -14.96 -3.04 -1.78
C GLU A 18 -14.89 -1.95 -0.71
N ARG A 19 -13.96 -1.00 -0.79
CA ARG A 19 -13.72 -0.03 0.29
C ARG A 19 -14.94 0.78 0.72
N ALA A 20 -15.89 0.98 -0.20
CA ALA A 20 -17.14 1.69 0.08
C ALA A 20 -18.10 0.89 0.99
N THR A 21 -17.97 -0.43 1.04
CA THR A 21 -18.79 -1.34 1.87
C THR A 21 -18.24 -1.49 3.28
N ILE A 22 -17.02 -1.02 3.54
CA ILE A 22 -16.36 -1.08 4.85
C ILE A 22 -17.08 -0.16 5.84
N ALA A 23 -17.50 -0.74 6.97
CA ALA A 23 -18.11 -0.02 8.07
C ALA A 23 -17.24 1.17 8.51
N PRO A 24 -17.81 2.36 8.75
CA PRO A 24 -17.04 3.56 9.10
C PRO A 24 -16.07 3.36 10.27
N THR A 25 -16.48 2.61 11.28
CA THR A 25 -15.67 2.26 12.46
C THR A 25 -14.48 1.37 12.14
N ALA A 26 -14.53 0.61 11.04
CA ALA A 26 -13.47 -0.30 10.61
C ALA A 26 -12.47 0.34 9.64
N ARG A 27 -12.80 1.48 9.00
CA ARG A 27 -11.94 2.11 7.98
C ARG A 27 -10.53 2.43 8.46
N ALA A 28 -10.38 2.85 9.71
CA ALA A 28 -9.08 3.15 10.30
C ALA A 28 -8.12 1.95 10.31
N ALA A 29 -8.65 0.72 10.40
CA ALA A 29 -7.83 -0.49 10.36
C ALA A 29 -7.14 -0.70 9.01
N PHE A 30 -7.69 -0.12 7.93
CA PHE A 30 -7.15 -0.21 6.57
C PHE A 30 -6.19 0.94 6.22
N LEU A 31 -5.97 1.91 7.13
CA LEU A 31 -5.06 3.03 6.90
C LEU A 31 -3.63 2.61 6.45
N PRO A 32 -3.03 1.52 6.96
CA PRO A 32 -1.71 1.06 6.49
C PRO A 32 -1.64 0.78 4.98
N LEU A 33 -2.77 0.48 4.31
CA LEU A 33 -2.81 0.25 2.87
C LEU A 33 -2.37 1.46 2.04
N ALA A 34 -2.46 2.67 2.59
CA ALA A 34 -1.96 3.90 1.96
C ALA A 34 -0.44 3.89 1.67
N LEU A 35 0.31 2.95 2.28
CA LEU A 35 1.73 2.74 2.02
C LEU A 35 1.99 1.70 0.94
N VAL A 36 1.11 0.70 0.80
CA VAL A 36 1.33 -0.54 0.05
C VAL A 36 1.57 -0.25 -1.44
N GLU A 37 0.75 0.61 -2.05
CA GLU A 37 0.91 0.99 -3.46
C GLU A 37 2.30 1.57 -3.74
N GLY A 38 2.81 2.43 -2.85
CA GLY A 38 4.13 3.03 -2.99
C GLY A 38 5.28 2.03 -2.85
N TYR A 39 5.11 0.98 -2.03
CA TYR A 39 6.07 -0.11 -1.94
C TYR A 39 6.02 -1.01 -3.18
N LEU A 40 4.83 -1.39 -3.65
CA LEU A 40 4.67 -2.21 -4.86
C LEU A 40 5.25 -1.53 -6.09
N ALA A 41 4.97 -0.24 -6.29
CA ALA A 41 5.54 0.54 -7.40
C ALA A 41 7.08 0.57 -7.36
N ALA A 42 7.69 0.67 -6.18
CA ALA A 42 9.14 0.61 -6.04
C ALA A 42 9.69 -0.80 -6.33
N MET A 43 8.97 -1.85 -5.93
CA MET A 43 9.36 -3.25 -6.18
C MET A 43 9.20 -3.67 -7.66
N GLU A 44 8.37 -2.98 -8.43
CA GLU A 44 8.11 -3.24 -9.84
C GLU A 44 9.10 -2.53 -10.77
N HIS A 45 9.96 -1.66 -10.23
CA HIS A 45 10.99 -1.00 -11.00
C HIS A 45 11.96 -2.05 -11.59
N PRO A 46 12.34 -1.93 -12.88
CA PRO A 46 13.34 -2.81 -13.48
C PRO A 46 14.62 -2.84 -12.65
N GLY A 47 15.18 -4.03 -12.45
CA GLY A 47 16.41 -4.23 -11.68
C GLY A 47 16.22 -4.31 -10.15
N TYR A 48 14.99 -4.26 -9.63
CA TYR A 48 14.75 -4.49 -8.21
C TYR A 48 15.07 -5.94 -7.81
N ASP A 49 16.01 -6.10 -6.87
CA ASP A 49 16.35 -7.37 -6.22
C ASP A 49 15.71 -7.44 -4.81
N PRO A 50 14.66 -8.26 -4.62
CA PRO A 50 13.95 -8.34 -3.34
C PRO A 50 14.78 -8.85 -2.16
N LEU A 51 15.84 -9.64 -2.41
CA LEU A 51 16.62 -10.26 -1.35
C LEU A 51 17.82 -9.41 -0.93
N ASN A 52 18.26 -8.49 -1.80
CA ASN A 52 19.46 -7.69 -1.59
C ASN A 52 19.20 -6.18 -1.52
N THR A 53 18.00 -5.73 -1.89
CA THR A 53 17.67 -4.28 -1.96
C THR A 53 16.47 -3.95 -1.06
N PRO A 54 16.69 -3.45 0.16
CA PRO A 54 15.60 -2.95 0.99
C PRO A 54 15.00 -1.67 0.38
N ILE A 55 13.68 -1.54 0.43
CA ILE A 55 12.99 -0.31 0.00
C ILE A 55 12.99 0.70 1.13
N GLU A 56 13.91 1.65 1.04
CA GLU A 56 13.99 2.78 1.96
C GLU A 56 13.12 3.94 1.50
N THR A 57 11.93 4.06 2.08
CA THR A 57 11.09 5.26 1.93
C THR A 57 11.43 6.27 3.01
N ALA A 58 11.77 7.50 2.61
CA ALA A 58 11.97 8.60 3.56
C ALA A 58 10.80 8.73 4.54
N ARG A 59 11.11 8.84 5.85
CA ARG A 59 10.10 8.82 6.94
C ARG A 59 8.96 9.81 6.72
N TRP A 60 9.28 11.02 6.27
CA TRP A 60 8.28 12.07 6.00
C TRP A 60 7.32 11.69 4.87
N ARG A 61 7.78 10.96 3.84
CA ARG A 61 6.92 10.47 2.74
C ARG A 61 5.92 9.42 3.26
N ARG A 62 6.33 8.56 4.20
CA ARG A 62 5.43 7.60 4.85
C ARG A 62 4.35 8.32 5.66
N LEU A 63 4.74 9.28 6.50
CA LEU A 63 3.81 10.08 7.29
C LEU A 63 2.84 10.88 6.41
N TRP A 64 3.34 11.46 5.31
CA TRP A 64 2.50 12.20 4.37
C TRP A 64 1.48 11.30 3.65
N ARG A 65 1.87 10.07 3.27
CA ARG A 65 0.94 9.08 2.70
C ARG A 65 -0.14 8.66 3.70
N LEU A 66 0.24 8.39 4.94
CA LEU A 66 -0.72 8.08 6.01
C LEU A 66 -1.68 9.25 6.29
N TRP A 67 -1.18 10.48 6.32
CA TRP A 67 -2.01 11.67 6.50
C TRP A 67 -3.00 11.87 5.35
N ARG A 68 -2.59 11.65 4.10
CA ARG A 68 -3.54 11.70 2.96
C ARG A 68 -4.56 10.56 3.03
N GLY A 69 -4.13 9.36 3.40
CA GLY A 69 -4.99 8.19 3.55
C GLY A 69 -6.05 8.37 4.65
N SER A 70 -5.69 8.96 5.78
CA SER A 70 -6.65 9.18 6.88
C SER A 70 -7.77 10.14 6.50
N ARG A 71 -7.49 11.11 5.63
CA ARG A 71 -8.48 12.06 5.09
C ARG A 71 -9.41 11.44 4.04
N ALA A 72 -8.99 10.37 3.39
CA ALA A 72 -9.82 9.62 2.45
C ALA A 72 -10.63 8.51 3.13
N ALA A 73 -10.24 8.11 4.35
CA ALA A 73 -10.91 7.09 5.16
C ALA A 73 -11.95 7.65 6.14
N GLY A 74 -11.89 8.95 6.45
CA GLY A 74 -12.96 9.67 7.16
C GLY A 74 -14.16 9.87 6.26
#